data_AF-A0A1R3RZ13-F1
#
_entry.id   AF-A0A1R3RZ13-F1
#
_cell.length_a   1.000
_cell.length_b   1.000
_cell.length_c   1.000
_cell.angle_alpha   90.00
_cell.angle_beta   90.00
_cell.angle_gamma   90.00
#
_symmetry.space_group_name_H-M   'P 1'
#
loop_
_entity.id
_entity.type
_entity.pdbx_description
1 polymer ?
#
loop_
_entity_poly.entity_id
_entity_poly.type
_entity_poly.pdbx_seq_one_letter_code
_entity_poly.pdbx_strand_id
1 'polypeptide(L)'
;MAAVSPAAARSEPGQWKKNLSAHVICPECKEVPPNLEFPGSHETVCGSCGLVLADREIDMHSEWRTFSNDDQNNDDPSRVGDATNPLLNGDQLETQIASGGSGRVRDLYRAQNKQSSEKANKSLLAAYKEIGALCDGFNIQKNVADTAKYLFKIVDDAKAFKGKSQDVIIAGCIFIACRQCKVPRTFTEIFAVTKVTRKEIGRIYKALEKFFTAQNLERINAVVSSGGVPDPNDTYTATTSTKPSDLCNRFCNLLDLPFQVTSVSSSLSDRVTTMGDLAGRSPLSIVAACIYMASYLMGHGKTAKEISQVAHVSDGTIRGAYKQLYAEKERLIDPEWIKDGKGDLKNLPAS
;
A
#
# COMPACT_ATOMS: atom_id res chain seq x y z
N MET A 1 -67.46 -6.66 27.59
CA MET A 1 -66.43 -5.66 27.24
C MET A 1 -65.12 -6.39 27.02
N ALA A 2 -64.75 -6.64 25.76
CA ALA A 2 -63.42 -7.10 25.39
C ALA A 2 -62.86 -6.04 24.44
N ALA A 3 -61.84 -5.32 24.88
CA ALA A 3 -61.23 -4.22 24.15
C ALA A 3 -60.36 -4.79 23.02
N VAL A 4 -60.67 -4.39 21.78
CA VAL A 4 -59.86 -4.69 20.60
C VAL A 4 -58.63 -3.78 20.63
N SER A 5 -57.43 -4.37 20.64
CA SER A 5 -56.17 -3.64 20.53
C SER A 5 -56.07 -2.97 19.15
N PRO A 6 -55.62 -1.70 19.05
CA PRO A 6 -55.50 -1.03 17.76
C PRO A 6 -54.32 -1.59 16.96
N ALA A 7 -54.56 -1.78 15.66
CA ALA A 7 -53.56 -2.26 14.71
C ALA A 7 -52.36 -1.30 14.63
N ALA A 8 -51.15 -1.86 14.67
CA ALA A 8 -49.91 -1.12 14.56
C ALA A 8 -49.87 -0.30 13.26
N ALA A 9 -49.55 0.98 13.39
CA ALA A 9 -49.44 1.93 12.29
C ALA A 9 -48.37 1.46 11.29
N ARG A 10 -48.75 1.37 10.01
CA ARG A 10 -47.81 1.08 8.92
C ARG A 10 -46.86 2.27 8.76
N SER A 11 -45.57 2.07 9.05
CA SER A 11 -44.53 3.05 8.74
C SER A 11 -44.42 3.25 7.24
N GLU A 12 -44.23 4.50 6.81
CA GLU A 12 -44.04 4.85 5.39
C GLU A 12 -42.92 4.01 4.75
N PRO A 13 -43.03 3.66 3.45
CA PRO A 13 -42.02 2.86 2.79
C PRO A 13 -40.74 3.68 2.68
N GLY A 14 -39.83 3.44 3.63
CA GLY A 14 -38.46 3.92 3.56
C GLY A 14 -37.79 3.45 2.27
N GLN A 15 -36.82 4.24 1.81
CA GLN A 15 -35.97 3.94 0.67
C GLN A 15 -35.53 2.45 0.72
N TRP A 16 -35.78 1.69 -0.35
CA TRP A 16 -35.47 0.26 -0.40
C TRP A 16 -34.02 0.03 0.02
N LYS A 17 -33.83 -0.75 1.09
CA LYS A 17 -32.51 -1.21 1.53
C LYS A 17 -32.41 -2.70 1.21
N LYS A 18 -31.33 -3.10 0.54
CA LYS A 18 -31.03 -4.52 0.31
C LYS A 18 -30.91 -5.20 1.67
N ASN A 19 -31.76 -6.19 1.94
CA ASN A 19 -31.69 -6.96 3.18
C ASN A 19 -30.51 -7.94 3.08
N LEU A 20 -29.38 -7.59 3.72
CA LEU A 20 -28.16 -8.40 3.74
C LEU A 20 -28.22 -9.59 4.72
N SER A 21 -29.36 -9.78 5.42
CA SER A 21 -29.60 -10.90 6.35
C SER A 21 -30.40 -12.04 5.73
N ALA A 22 -30.36 -12.19 4.40
CA ALA A 22 -30.94 -13.35 3.73
C ALA A 22 -30.08 -14.59 3.98
N HIS A 23 -30.48 -15.40 4.96
CA HIS A 23 -29.85 -16.70 5.21
C HIS A 23 -30.49 -17.76 4.31
N VAL A 24 -29.70 -18.36 3.42
CA VAL A 24 -30.12 -19.55 2.67
C VAL A 24 -30.09 -20.74 3.63
N ILE A 25 -31.25 -21.31 3.95
CA ILE A 25 -31.39 -22.40 4.91
C ILE A 25 -32.23 -23.51 4.26
N CYS A 26 -31.84 -24.76 4.47
CA CYS A 26 -32.63 -25.90 4.01
C CYS A 26 -34.01 -25.93 4.69
N PRO A 27 -35.13 -25.99 3.94
CA PRO A 27 -36.48 -25.97 4.50
C PRO A 27 -36.78 -27.18 5.39
N GLU A 28 -36.06 -28.29 5.20
CA GLU A 28 -36.24 -29.53 5.98
C GLU A 28 -35.37 -29.54 7.25
N CYS A 29 -34.06 -29.31 7.13
CA CYS A 29 -33.14 -29.42 8.27
C CYS A 29 -33.22 -28.21 9.23
N LYS A 30 -33.41 -27.00 8.69
CA LYS A 30 -33.43 -25.73 9.44
C LYS A 30 -32.27 -25.56 10.44
N GLU A 31 -31.10 -26.09 10.09
CA GLU A 31 -29.88 -26.01 10.91
C GLU A 31 -29.25 -24.61 10.83
N VAL A 32 -28.65 -24.16 11.94
CA VAL A 32 -27.93 -22.89 12.05
C VAL A 32 -26.56 -23.15 12.69
N PRO A 33 -25.43 -22.92 11.99
CA PRO A 33 -25.31 -22.50 10.58
C PRO A 33 -25.77 -23.60 9.60
N PRO A 34 -26.35 -23.24 8.45
CA PRO A 34 -26.84 -24.21 7.47
C PRO A 34 -25.67 -24.97 6.83
N ASN A 35 -25.76 -26.30 6.80
CA ASN A 35 -24.78 -27.16 6.15
C ASN A 35 -25.07 -27.27 4.65
N LEU A 36 -24.54 -26.34 3.86
CA LEU A 36 -24.70 -26.28 2.40
C LEU A 36 -23.39 -26.67 1.71
N GLU A 37 -23.48 -27.64 0.81
CA GLU A 37 -22.41 -28.11 -0.05
C GLU A 37 -22.65 -27.63 -1.48
N PHE A 38 -21.57 -27.30 -2.18
CA PHE A 38 -21.60 -26.82 -3.57
C PHE A 38 -20.78 -27.76 -4.48
N PRO A 39 -21.27 -28.98 -4.73
CA PRO A 39 -20.57 -29.92 -5.60
C PRO A 39 -20.62 -29.42 -7.04
N GLY A 40 -19.49 -28.93 -7.56
CA GLY A 40 -19.35 -28.60 -8.99
C GLY A 40 -20.01 -27.30 -9.46
N SER A 41 -20.11 -26.29 -8.59
CA SER A 41 -20.50 -24.89 -8.87
C SER A 41 -21.84 -24.62 -9.58
N HIS A 42 -22.66 -25.64 -9.82
CA HIS A 42 -23.96 -25.50 -10.48
C HIS A 42 -25.15 -25.95 -9.62
N GLU A 43 -24.89 -26.54 -8.47
CA GLU A 43 -25.92 -27.03 -7.56
C GLU A 43 -25.59 -26.64 -6.12
N THR A 44 -26.60 -26.20 -5.38
CA THR A 44 -26.52 -25.99 -3.93
C THR A 44 -27.29 -27.11 -3.24
N VAL A 45 -26.58 -27.95 -2.51
CA VAL A 45 -27.13 -29.15 -1.86
C VAL A 45 -27.01 -29.03 -0.36
N CYS A 46 -28.02 -29.46 0.40
CA CYS A 46 -27.89 -29.57 1.85
C CYS A 46 -27.06 -30.80 2.22
N GLY A 47 -25.91 -30.64 2.87
CA GLY A 47 -25.04 -31.76 3.27
C GLY A 47 -25.68 -32.68 4.33
N SER A 48 -26.69 -32.21 5.06
CA SER A 48 -27.34 -32.99 6.12
C SER A 48 -28.48 -33.91 5.63
N CYS A 49 -29.24 -33.51 4.60
CA CYS A 49 -30.36 -34.31 4.07
C CYS A 49 -30.26 -34.65 2.57
N GLY A 50 -29.29 -34.08 1.85
CA GLY A 50 -29.13 -34.26 0.40
C GLY A 50 -30.13 -33.50 -0.46
N LEU A 51 -30.96 -32.62 0.11
CA LEU A 51 -31.92 -31.82 -0.65
C LEU A 51 -31.19 -30.79 -1.52
N VAL A 52 -31.48 -30.80 -2.82
CA VAL A 52 -31.02 -29.78 -3.78
C VAL A 52 -31.88 -28.53 -3.59
N LEU A 53 -31.27 -27.44 -3.11
CA LEU A 53 -31.93 -26.15 -2.89
C LEU A 53 -31.98 -25.29 -4.14
N ALA A 54 -30.95 -25.41 -4.98
CA ALA A 54 -30.85 -24.74 -6.27
C ALA A 54 -30.11 -25.63 -7.26
N ASP A 55 -30.65 -25.72 -8.46
CA ASP A 55 -30.08 -26.39 -9.62
C ASP A 55 -29.82 -25.33 -10.70
N ARG A 56 -28.77 -25.52 -11.51
CA ARG A 56 -28.31 -24.63 -12.59
C ARG A 56 -27.93 -23.25 -12.11
N GLU A 57 -27.24 -23.17 -10.96
CA GLU A 57 -26.65 -21.92 -10.55
C GLU A 57 -25.64 -21.44 -11.59
N ILE A 58 -25.74 -20.16 -11.93
CA ILE A 58 -24.77 -19.50 -12.78
C ILE A 58 -23.50 -19.37 -11.95
N ASP A 59 -22.42 -20.01 -12.41
CA ASP A 59 -21.14 -19.88 -11.76
C ASP A 59 -20.63 -18.44 -11.93
N MET A 60 -20.58 -17.70 -10.83
CA MET A 60 -20.04 -16.34 -10.77
C MET A 60 -18.54 -16.32 -10.46
N HIS A 61 -17.88 -17.48 -10.34
CA HIS A 61 -16.43 -17.55 -10.25
C HIS A 61 -15.78 -17.13 -11.56
N SER A 62 -14.46 -16.96 -11.54
CA SER A 62 -13.71 -16.49 -12.71
C SER A 62 -14.05 -17.32 -13.95
N GLU A 63 -14.41 -16.61 -15.02
CA GLU A 63 -14.85 -17.18 -16.29
C GLU A 63 -13.92 -18.32 -16.73
N TRP A 64 -14.53 -19.35 -17.32
CA TRP A 64 -13.86 -20.54 -17.84
C TRP A 64 -12.66 -20.13 -18.69
N ARG A 65 -11.43 -20.37 -18.20
CA ARG A 65 -10.22 -20.18 -19.00
C ARG A 65 -10.32 -21.06 -20.24
N THR A 66 -10.57 -20.48 -21.40
CA THR A 66 -10.32 -21.16 -22.66
C THR A 66 -8.81 -21.24 -22.85
N PHE A 67 -8.26 -22.44 -22.97
CA PHE A 67 -6.81 -22.66 -23.21
C PHE A 67 -6.32 -21.96 -24.50
N SER A 68 -7.22 -21.54 -25.38
CA SER A 68 -6.96 -20.66 -26.53
C SER A 68 -6.45 -19.27 -26.14
N ASN A 69 -6.65 -18.82 -24.89
CA ASN A 69 -6.27 -17.49 -24.42
C ASN A 69 -4.75 -17.33 -24.20
N ASP A 70 -4.00 -18.41 -23.94
CA ASP A 70 -2.58 -18.32 -23.56
C ASP A 70 -1.62 -18.36 -24.78
N ASP A 71 -2.04 -18.93 -25.91
CA ASP A 71 -1.13 -19.30 -27.01
C ASP A 71 -1.30 -18.48 -28.30
N GLN A 72 -2.38 -17.70 -28.44
CA GLN A 72 -2.64 -16.90 -29.65
C GLN A 72 -3.27 -15.55 -29.33
N ASN A 73 -2.44 -14.50 -29.29
CA ASN A 73 -2.80 -13.10 -29.49
C ASN A 73 -4.22 -12.68 -29.03
N ASN A 74 -4.52 -12.90 -27.74
CA ASN A 74 -5.40 -12.10 -26.89
C ASN A 74 -6.86 -11.84 -27.33
N ASP A 75 -7.43 -12.61 -28.25
CA ASP A 75 -8.86 -12.53 -28.58
C ASP A 75 -9.61 -13.65 -27.85
N ASP A 76 -10.09 -13.33 -26.64
CA ASP A 76 -11.01 -14.16 -25.87
C ASP A 76 -12.45 -13.92 -26.38
N PRO A 77 -13.04 -14.82 -27.20
CA PRO A 77 -14.35 -14.60 -27.80
C PRO A 77 -15.49 -14.71 -26.78
N SER A 78 -15.20 -15.23 -25.58
CA SER A 78 -16.16 -15.39 -24.49
C SER A 78 -16.26 -14.12 -23.63
N ARG A 79 -15.27 -13.22 -23.72
CA ARG A 79 -15.24 -11.96 -22.97
C ARG A 79 -16.31 -10.99 -23.49
N VAL A 80 -17.43 -10.94 -22.79
CA VAL A 80 -18.56 -10.04 -23.10
C VAL A 80 -18.48 -8.68 -22.40
N GLY A 81 -17.46 -8.45 -21.57
CA GLY A 81 -17.21 -7.18 -20.88
C GLY A 81 -15.77 -7.04 -20.40
N ASP A 82 -15.34 -5.81 -20.16
CA ASP A 82 -14.06 -5.50 -19.52
C ASP A 82 -14.27 -5.09 -18.05
N ALA A 83 -13.25 -5.30 -17.22
CA ALA A 83 -13.32 -4.92 -15.82
C ALA A 83 -13.25 -3.39 -15.69
N THR A 84 -14.23 -2.80 -15.00
CA THR A 84 -14.18 -1.36 -14.71
C THR A 84 -13.07 -1.08 -13.70
N ASN A 85 -12.35 0.03 -13.87
CA ASN A 85 -11.31 0.43 -12.93
C ASN A 85 -11.93 1.29 -11.81
N PRO A 86 -12.01 0.82 -10.56
CA PRO A 86 -12.64 1.59 -9.47
C PRO A 86 -11.93 2.91 -9.16
N LEU A 87 -10.69 3.08 -9.66
CA LEU A 87 -9.90 4.29 -9.45
C LEU A 87 -10.28 5.44 -10.39
N LEU A 88 -11.09 5.21 -11.42
CA LEU A 88 -11.61 6.27 -12.30
C LEU A 88 -12.98 6.76 -11.82
N ASN A 89 -13.41 7.90 -12.35
CA ASN A 89 -14.72 8.46 -12.03
C ASN A 89 -15.77 7.94 -13.02
N GLY A 90 -16.97 7.68 -12.51
CA GLY A 90 -18.10 7.19 -13.30
C GLY A 90 -17.99 5.72 -13.72
N ASP A 91 -19.00 5.28 -14.47
CA ASP A 91 -19.25 3.87 -14.79
C ASP A 91 -18.41 3.34 -15.97
N GLN A 92 -17.53 4.17 -16.56
CA GLN A 92 -16.59 3.78 -17.64
C GLN A 92 -17.26 3.03 -18.81
N LEU A 93 -18.44 3.49 -19.24
CA LEU A 93 -19.27 2.82 -20.25
C LEU A 93 -18.87 3.14 -21.70
N GLU A 94 -17.76 3.86 -21.91
CA GLU A 94 -17.32 4.33 -23.23
C GLU A 94 -16.32 3.35 -23.88
N THR A 95 -16.57 2.98 -25.13
CA THR A 95 -15.61 2.20 -25.96
C THR A 95 -14.69 3.11 -26.76
N GLN A 96 -13.42 2.74 -26.93
CA GLN A 96 -12.46 3.51 -27.75
C GLN A 96 -12.30 2.94 -29.16
N ILE A 97 -12.32 3.80 -30.18
CA ILE A 97 -12.00 3.43 -31.57
C ILE A 97 -10.48 3.46 -31.71
N ALA A 98 -9.88 2.37 -32.20
CA ALA A 98 -8.43 2.28 -32.35
C ALA A 98 -7.87 3.21 -33.45
N SER A 99 -6.71 3.81 -33.18
CA SER A 99 -5.95 4.58 -34.17
C SER A 99 -5.11 3.65 -35.04
N GLY A 100 -5.67 3.18 -36.16
CA GLY A 100 -4.91 2.34 -37.11
C GLY A 100 -5.62 2.07 -38.44
N GLY A 101 -6.91 2.35 -38.54
CA GLY A 101 -7.64 2.15 -39.79
C GLY A 101 -7.39 3.27 -40.81
N SER A 102 -7.49 2.90 -42.09
CA SER A 102 -7.46 3.85 -43.21
C SER A 102 -8.87 4.41 -43.52
N GLY A 103 -8.93 5.58 -44.15
CA GLY A 103 -10.18 6.20 -44.59
C GLY A 103 -11.10 6.63 -43.45
N ARG A 104 -12.35 6.16 -43.47
CA ARG A 104 -13.42 6.57 -42.53
C ARG A 104 -13.09 6.29 -41.06
N VAL A 105 -12.32 5.24 -40.76
CA VAL A 105 -11.90 4.92 -39.38
C VAL A 105 -11.04 6.05 -38.80
N ARG A 106 -10.19 6.67 -39.62
CA ARG A 106 -9.35 7.80 -39.20
C ARG A 106 -10.18 9.04 -38.90
N ASP A 107 -11.24 9.27 -39.66
CA ASP A 107 -12.16 10.40 -39.43
C ASP A 107 -13.03 10.17 -38.19
N LEU A 108 -13.47 8.94 -37.96
CA LEU A 108 -14.16 8.54 -36.73
C LEU A 108 -13.26 8.69 -35.50
N TYR A 109 -12.01 8.25 -35.56
CA TYR A 109 -11.03 8.44 -34.48
C TYR A 109 -10.81 9.93 -34.17
N ARG A 110 -10.69 10.77 -35.21
CA ARG A 110 -10.60 12.23 -35.04
C ARG A 110 -11.86 12.83 -34.44
N ALA A 111 -13.04 12.35 -34.83
CA ALA A 111 -14.31 12.80 -34.29
C ALA A 111 -14.47 12.41 -32.81
N GLN A 112 -14.11 11.17 -32.45
CA GLN A 112 -14.12 10.70 -31.07
C GLN A 112 -13.16 11.50 -30.20
N ASN A 113 -11.94 11.79 -30.66
CA ASN A 113 -11.00 12.64 -29.92
C ASN A 113 -11.50 14.09 -29.70
N LYS A 114 -12.47 14.57 -30.52
CA LYS A 114 -13.13 15.86 -30.32
C LYS A 114 -14.29 15.77 -29.31
N GLN A 115 -14.96 14.63 -29.23
CA GLN A 115 -15.88 14.30 -28.15
C GLN A 115 -15.06 13.99 -26.90
N SER A 116 -14.57 15.03 -26.25
CA SER A 116 -13.71 14.93 -25.06
C SER A 116 -14.31 13.95 -24.05
N SER A 117 -13.63 12.82 -23.84
CA SER A 117 -13.76 12.03 -22.63
C SER A 117 -13.66 12.96 -21.42
N GLU A 118 -14.39 12.64 -20.36
CA GLU A 118 -14.48 13.43 -19.13
C GLU A 118 -13.12 14.03 -18.73
N LYS A 119 -12.98 15.36 -18.75
CA LYS A 119 -11.69 16.05 -18.57
C LYS A 119 -10.99 15.67 -17.26
N ALA A 120 -11.77 15.36 -16.22
CA ALA A 120 -11.30 14.90 -14.92
C ALA A 120 -10.59 13.53 -14.99
N ASN A 121 -11.17 12.57 -15.72
CA ASN A 121 -10.57 11.25 -15.90
C ASN A 121 -9.26 11.32 -16.70
N LYS A 122 -9.17 12.23 -17.68
CA LYS A 122 -7.92 12.45 -18.42
C LYS A 122 -6.78 12.93 -17.52
N SER A 123 -7.03 13.86 -16.60
CA SER A 123 -6.01 14.30 -15.64
C SER A 123 -5.63 13.20 -14.66
N LEU A 124 -6.60 12.41 -14.17
CA LEU A 124 -6.33 11.27 -13.28
C LEU A 124 -5.47 10.21 -13.97
N LEU A 125 -5.79 9.85 -15.21
CA LEU A 125 -5.01 8.88 -16.00
C LEU A 125 -3.58 9.37 -16.25
N ALA A 126 -3.40 10.66 -16.53
CA ALA A 126 -2.06 11.25 -16.66
C ALA A 126 -1.27 11.12 -15.35
N ALA A 127 -1.90 11.42 -14.20
CA ALA A 127 -1.28 11.27 -12.88
C ALA A 127 -0.97 9.80 -12.54
N TYR A 128 -1.86 8.85 -12.85
CA TYR A 128 -1.62 7.43 -12.61
C TYR A 128 -0.49 6.86 -13.46
N LYS A 129 -0.37 7.32 -14.71
CA LYS A 129 0.74 6.97 -15.57
C LYS A 129 2.07 7.51 -15.02
N GLU A 130 2.07 8.73 -14.50
CA GLU A 130 3.23 9.34 -13.87
C GLU A 130 3.62 8.62 -12.57
N ILE A 131 2.66 8.35 -11.68
CA ILE A 131 2.89 7.54 -10.46
C ILE A 131 3.49 6.18 -10.82
N GLY A 132 2.92 5.49 -11.83
CA GLY A 132 3.44 4.23 -12.33
C GLY A 132 4.90 4.34 -12.79
N ALA A 133 5.20 5.30 -13.67
CA ALA A 133 6.55 5.51 -14.19
C ALA A 133 7.57 5.85 -13.09
N LEU A 134 7.19 6.66 -12.09
CA LEU A 134 8.05 7.00 -10.96
C LEU A 134 8.29 5.80 -10.03
N CYS A 135 7.26 5.00 -9.78
CA CYS A 135 7.38 3.77 -8.99
C CYS A 135 8.25 2.72 -9.69
N ASP A 136 8.05 2.51 -10.98
CA ASP A 136 8.82 1.57 -11.80
C ASP A 136 10.30 1.99 -11.87
N GLY A 137 10.57 3.29 -12.04
CA GLY A 137 11.93 3.83 -12.07
C GLY A 137 12.74 3.59 -10.78
N PHE A 138 12.09 3.34 -9.65
CA PHE A 138 12.73 3.06 -8.37
C PHE A 138 12.49 1.62 -7.87
N ASN A 139 12.03 0.73 -8.78
CA ASN A 139 11.69 -0.67 -8.49
C ASN A 139 10.77 -0.83 -7.27
N ILE A 140 9.77 0.05 -7.16
CA ILE A 140 8.73 -0.03 -6.13
C ILE A 140 7.68 -1.06 -6.57
N GLN A 141 7.25 -1.91 -5.64
CA GLN A 141 6.27 -2.96 -5.94
C GLN A 141 4.91 -2.38 -6.38
N LYS A 142 4.22 -3.09 -7.28
CA LYS A 142 2.91 -2.69 -7.82
C LYS A 142 1.86 -2.38 -6.73
N ASN A 143 1.86 -3.13 -5.63
CA ASN A 143 0.97 -2.88 -4.48
C ASN A 143 1.11 -1.44 -3.93
N VAL A 144 2.35 -0.94 -3.83
CA VAL A 144 2.61 0.43 -3.35
C VAL A 144 2.17 1.46 -4.39
N ALA A 145 2.40 1.18 -5.69
CA ALA A 145 1.96 2.06 -6.76
C ALA A 145 0.43 2.19 -6.82
N ASP A 146 -0.30 1.07 -6.65
CA ASP A 146 -1.75 1.07 -6.65
C ASP A 146 -2.32 1.75 -5.39
N THR A 147 -1.68 1.56 -4.23
CA THR A 147 -1.99 2.32 -3.01
C THR A 147 -1.77 3.83 -3.21
N ALA A 148 -0.69 4.22 -3.88
CA ALA A 148 -0.41 5.63 -4.18
C ALA A 148 -1.45 6.24 -5.13
N LYS A 149 -1.90 5.50 -6.15
CA LYS A 149 -3.00 5.93 -7.04
C LYS A 149 -4.31 6.11 -6.28
N TYR A 150 -4.63 5.18 -5.38
CA TYR A 150 -5.81 5.27 -4.52
C TYR A 150 -5.77 6.51 -3.62
N LEU A 151 -4.63 6.76 -2.95
CA LEU A 151 -4.46 7.96 -2.13
C LEU A 151 -4.57 9.25 -2.95
N PHE A 152 -4.03 9.25 -4.18
CA PHE A 152 -4.13 10.39 -5.09
C PHE A 152 -5.57 10.67 -5.50
N LYS A 153 -6.37 9.63 -5.77
CA LYS A 153 -7.81 9.76 -6.09
C LYS A 153 -8.57 10.45 -4.97
N ILE A 154 -8.44 9.97 -3.73
CA ILE A 154 -9.12 10.55 -2.57
C ILE A 154 -8.80 12.04 -2.43
N VAL A 155 -7.53 12.39 -2.63
CA VAL A 155 -7.05 13.76 -2.53
C VAL A 155 -7.60 14.65 -3.66
N ASP A 156 -7.64 14.14 -4.89
CA ASP A 156 -8.19 14.87 -6.03
C ASP A 156 -9.71 15.03 -5.92
N ASP A 157 -10.44 14.01 -5.47
CA ASP A 157 -11.90 14.05 -5.31
C ASP A 157 -12.30 15.09 -4.25
N ALA A 158 -11.56 15.18 -3.14
CA ALA A 158 -11.79 16.18 -2.10
C ALA A 158 -11.31 17.60 -2.47
N LYS A 159 -10.57 17.77 -3.57
CA LYS A 159 -9.99 19.04 -4.05
C LYS A 159 -9.20 19.81 -2.99
N ALA A 160 -8.65 19.12 -1.97
CA ALA A 160 -8.05 19.72 -0.77
C ALA A 160 -6.72 20.47 -1.03
N PHE A 161 -6.03 20.18 -2.14
CA PHE A 161 -4.72 20.78 -2.48
C PHE A 161 -4.72 21.51 -3.82
N LYS A 162 -5.87 22.05 -4.24
CA LYS A 162 -6.01 22.82 -5.48
C LYS A 162 -5.09 24.06 -5.44
N GLY A 163 -4.09 24.10 -6.32
CA GLY A 163 -3.09 25.17 -6.41
C GLY A 163 -1.64 24.74 -6.09
N LYS A 164 -1.43 23.53 -5.57
CA LYS A 164 -0.10 22.91 -5.55
C LYS A 164 0.17 22.19 -6.87
N SER A 165 1.43 22.05 -7.26
CA SER A 165 1.77 21.27 -8.45
C SER A 165 1.40 19.80 -8.25
N GLN A 166 0.98 19.16 -9.34
CA GLN A 166 0.58 17.76 -9.34
C GLN A 166 1.73 16.86 -8.89
N ASP A 167 2.95 17.14 -9.34
CA ASP A 167 4.18 16.41 -9.01
C ASP A 167 4.47 16.41 -7.50
N VAL A 168 4.17 17.51 -6.80
CA VAL A 168 4.33 17.61 -5.34
C VAL A 168 3.32 16.73 -4.63
N ILE A 169 2.08 16.68 -5.12
CA ILE A 169 1.03 15.83 -4.55
C ILE A 169 1.38 14.35 -4.80
N ILE A 170 1.78 14.01 -6.03
CA ILE A 170 2.25 12.67 -6.42
C ILE A 170 3.40 12.21 -5.51
N ALA A 171 4.43 13.05 -5.32
CA ALA A 171 5.55 12.75 -4.43
C ALA A 171 5.10 12.49 -2.99
N GLY A 172 4.13 13.27 -2.48
CA GLY A 172 3.55 13.07 -1.16
C GLY A 172 2.76 11.76 -1.03
N CYS A 173 1.93 11.44 -2.03
CA CYS A 173 1.15 10.20 -2.06
C CYS A 173 2.05 8.96 -2.12
N ILE A 174 3.09 8.96 -2.96
CA ILE A 174 4.07 7.87 -3.05
C ILE A 174 4.77 7.68 -1.70
N PHE A 175 5.16 8.76 -1.04
CA PHE A 175 5.84 8.68 0.26
C PHE A 175 4.94 8.07 1.36
N ILE A 176 3.66 8.46 1.41
CA ILE A 176 2.70 7.89 2.37
C ILE A 176 2.42 6.42 2.05
N ALA A 177 2.20 6.08 0.79
CA ALA A 177 1.97 4.69 0.36
C ALA A 177 3.15 3.78 0.73
N CYS A 178 4.39 4.23 0.50
CA CYS A 178 5.59 3.50 0.90
C CYS A 178 5.62 3.19 2.41
N ARG A 179 5.17 4.14 3.24
CA ARG A 179 5.10 3.94 4.70
C ARG A 179 3.97 2.99 5.11
N GLN A 180 2.79 3.11 4.50
CA GLN A 180 1.66 2.22 4.77
C GLN A 180 1.98 0.76 4.40
N CYS A 181 2.66 0.53 3.28
CA CYS A 181 3.09 -0.79 2.86
C CYS A 181 4.33 -1.33 3.59
N LYS A 182 4.82 -0.64 4.64
CA LYS A 182 6.01 -1.02 5.43
C LYS A 182 7.30 -1.13 4.59
N VAL A 183 7.41 -0.34 3.51
CA VAL A 183 8.61 -0.21 2.69
C VAL A 183 9.03 1.26 2.69
N PRO A 184 9.45 1.81 3.84
CA PRO A 184 9.69 3.24 3.95
C PRO A 184 10.85 3.69 3.05
N ARG A 185 10.62 4.81 2.37
CA ARG A 185 11.63 5.50 1.55
C ARG A 185 12.00 6.83 2.21
N THR A 186 13.20 7.29 1.96
CA THR A 186 13.70 8.54 2.53
C THR A 186 13.30 9.73 1.67
N PHE A 187 13.25 10.94 2.24
CA PHE A 187 12.98 12.15 1.45
C PHE A 187 14.02 12.40 0.37
N THR A 188 15.27 11.94 0.58
CA THR A 188 16.34 12.05 -0.42
C THR A 188 16.07 11.15 -1.62
N GLU A 189 15.55 9.94 -1.38
CA GLU A 189 15.19 8.99 -2.45
C GLU A 189 14.01 9.48 -3.27
N ILE A 190 12.97 9.98 -2.60
CA ILE A 190 11.81 10.55 -3.31
C ILE A 190 12.23 11.78 -4.11
N PHE A 191 13.10 12.64 -3.57
CA PHE A 191 13.66 13.77 -4.31
C PHE A 191 14.45 13.33 -5.56
N ALA A 192 15.22 12.24 -5.48
CA ALA A 192 15.99 11.75 -6.63
C ALA A 192 15.10 11.36 -7.81
N VAL A 193 13.88 10.89 -7.53
CA VAL A 193 12.92 10.41 -8.54
C VAL A 193 12.01 11.53 -9.02
N THR A 194 11.37 12.26 -8.11
CA THR A 194 10.35 13.27 -8.45
C THR A 194 10.93 14.65 -8.70
N LYS A 195 12.20 14.89 -8.35
CA LYS A 195 12.89 16.19 -8.40
C LYS A 195 12.24 17.30 -7.56
N VAL A 196 11.25 16.97 -6.73
CA VAL A 196 10.57 17.90 -5.81
C VAL A 196 11.42 18.14 -4.57
N THR A 197 11.62 19.39 -4.18
CA THR A 197 12.54 19.72 -3.09
C THR A 197 12.17 19.04 -1.76
N ARG A 198 13.17 18.60 -0.98
CA ARG A 198 12.95 17.92 0.31
C ARG A 198 12.04 18.70 1.28
N LYS A 199 12.12 20.04 1.25
CA LYS A 199 11.29 20.93 2.10
C LYS A 199 9.82 20.87 1.69
N GLU A 200 9.54 20.85 0.39
CA GLU A 200 8.17 20.75 -0.14
C GLU A 200 7.57 19.38 0.14
N ILE A 201 8.33 18.29 -0.04
CA ILE A 201 7.90 16.94 0.32
C ILE A 201 7.50 16.87 1.80
N GLY A 202 8.30 17.45 2.70
CA GLY A 202 7.98 17.50 4.13
C GLY A 202 6.71 18.31 4.44
N ARG A 203 6.48 19.43 3.73
CA ARG A 203 5.26 20.25 3.91
C ARG A 203 4.01 19.54 3.40
N ILE A 204 4.08 18.91 2.21
CA ILE A 204 2.94 18.20 1.65
C ILE A 204 2.62 16.94 2.45
N TYR A 205 3.64 16.19 2.90
CA TYR A 205 3.45 15.02 3.77
C TYR A 205 2.64 15.37 5.02
N LYS A 206 3.05 16.41 5.77
CA LYS A 206 2.31 16.85 6.98
C LYS A 206 0.88 17.28 6.66
N ALA A 207 0.68 17.93 5.52
CA ALA A 207 -0.64 18.39 5.10
C ALA A 207 -1.55 17.23 4.69
N LEU A 208 -1.02 16.26 3.95
CA LEU A 208 -1.72 15.02 3.55
C LEU A 208 -2.05 14.15 4.75
N GLU A 209 -1.11 13.96 5.67
CA GLU A 209 -1.33 13.18 6.89
C GLU A 209 -2.44 13.78 7.77
N LYS A 210 -2.44 15.12 7.91
CA LYS A 210 -3.53 15.84 8.60
C LYS A 210 -4.87 15.65 7.89
N PHE A 211 -4.86 15.71 6.56
CA PHE A 211 -6.07 15.54 5.74
C PHE A 211 -6.66 14.14 5.87
N PHE A 212 -5.85 13.08 5.74
CA PHE A 212 -6.33 11.70 5.88
C PHE A 212 -6.81 11.40 7.31
N THR A 213 -6.13 11.92 8.32
CA THR A 213 -6.56 11.77 9.72
C THR A 213 -7.92 12.45 9.97
N ALA A 214 -8.12 13.65 9.42
CA ALA A 214 -9.38 14.38 9.54
C ALA A 214 -10.53 13.65 8.81
N GLN A 215 -10.31 13.20 7.57
CA GLN A 215 -11.31 12.44 6.83
C GLN A 215 -11.67 11.11 7.50
N ASN A 216 -10.69 10.42 8.07
CA ASN A 216 -10.94 9.17 8.79
C ASN A 216 -11.84 9.42 10.02
N LEU A 217 -11.57 10.49 10.77
CA LEU A 217 -12.40 10.88 11.92
C LEU A 217 -13.83 11.23 11.50
N GLU A 218 -14.01 11.96 10.40
CA GLU A 218 -15.33 12.28 9.84
C GLU A 218 -16.08 11.01 9.41
N ARG A 219 -15.41 10.08 8.72
CA ARG A 219 -16.00 8.78 8.33
C ARG A 219 -16.42 7.96 9.54
N ILE A 220 -15.57 7.87 10.57
CA ILE A 220 -15.89 7.15 11.82
C ILE A 220 -17.14 7.77 12.48
N ASN A 221 -17.20 9.10 12.58
CA ASN A 221 -18.36 9.80 13.16
C ASN A 221 -19.65 9.56 12.35
N ALA A 222 -19.56 9.45 11.02
CA ALA A 222 -20.70 9.13 10.16
C ALA A 222 -21.19 7.68 10.33
N VAL A 223 -20.27 6.72 10.49
CA VAL A 223 -20.62 5.31 10.74
C VAL A 223 -21.25 5.14 12.12
N VAL A 224 -20.67 5.77 13.15
CA VAL A 224 -21.20 5.72 14.51
C VAL A 224 -22.58 6.39 14.59
N SER A 225 -22.78 7.52 13.91
CA SER A 225 -24.09 8.20 13.89
C SER A 225 -25.17 7.44 13.12
N SER A 226 -24.80 6.57 12.18
CA SER A 226 -25.72 5.65 11.50
C SER A 226 -25.96 4.33 12.24
N GLY A 227 -25.39 4.16 13.45
CA GLY A 227 -25.53 2.97 14.27
C GLY A 227 -24.68 1.78 13.81
N GLY A 228 -23.72 2.00 12.90
CA GLY A 228 -22.75 1.00 12.46
C GLY A 228 -21.54 0.93 13.39
N VAL A 229 -20.86 -0.22 13.39
CA VAL A 229 -19.54 -0.38 14.02
C VAL A 229 -18.48 -0.10 12.96
N PRO A 230 -17.56 0.86 13.17
CA PRO A 230 -16.45 1.08 12.25
C PRO A 230 -15.56 -0.17 12.14
N ASP A 231 -15.24 -0.59 10.92
CA ASP A 231 -14.30 -1.69 10.69
C ASP A 231 -12.88 -1.27 11.09
N PRO A 232 -12.20 -1.99 12.02
CA PRO A 232 -10.82 -1.72 12.39
C PRO A 232 -9.84 -1.76 11.21
N ASN A 233 -10.14 -2.52 10.15
CA ASN A 233 -9.27 -2.69 8.99
C ASN A 233 -9.44 -1.60 7.92
N ASP A 234 -10.56 -0.87 7.90
CA ASP A 234 -10.79 0.25 6.96
C ASP A 234 -10.35 1.61 7.55
N THR A 235 -9.76 1.59 8.75
CA THR A 235 -9.31 2.78 9.45
C THR A 235 -7.94 3.23 8.94
N TYR A 236 -7.81 4.49 8.52
CA TYR A 236 -6.50 5.06 8.20
C TYR A 236 -5.60 5.04 9.44
N THR A 237 -4.56 4.22 9.40
CA THR A 237 -3.50 4.19 10.41
C THR A 237 -2.49 5.29 10.10
N ALA A 238 -2.36 6.26 11.02
CA ALA A 238 -1.39 7.33 10.88
C ALA A 238 0.02 6.75 10.75
N THR A 239 0.79 7.27 9.79
CA THR A 239 2.12 6.73 9.51
C THR A 239 3.06 7.03 10.68
N THR A 240 3.62 6.00 11.31
CA THR A 240 4.63 6.18 12.35
C THR A 240 5.95 6.66 11.75
N SER A 241 6.78 7.33 12.56
CA SER A 241 8.15 7.69 12.17
C SER A 241 8.90 6.44 11.68
N THR A 242 9.65 6.58 10.58
CA THR A 242 10.43 5.49 9.99
C THR A 242 11.40 4.93 11.02
N LYS A 243 11.28 3.64 11.34
CA LYS A 243 12.20 2.99 12.26
C LYS A 243 13.56 2.83 11.57
N PRO A 244 14.68 3.06 12.27
CA PRO A 244 16.02 2.80 11.74
C PRO A 244 16.17 1.39 11.15
N SER A 245 15.64 0.37 11.83
CA SER A 245 15.70 -1.04 11.42
C SER A 245 15.09 -1.30 10.04
N ASP A 246 14.01 -0.61 9.67
CA ASP A 246 13.36 -0.78 8.35
C ASP A 246 14.29 -0.40 7.18
N LEU A 247 15.27 0.48 7.43
CA LEU A 247 16.22 0.96 6.43
C LEU A 247 17.47 0.08 6.35
N CYS A 248 17.83 -0.63 7.43
CA CYS A 248 19.03 -1.46 7.51
C CYS A 248 19.07 -2.51 6.40
N ASN A 249 17.99 -3.28 6.23
CA ASN A 249 17.91 -4.35 5.23
C ASN A 249 18.28 -3.86 3.82
N ARG A 250 17.74 -2.70 3.43
CA ARG A 250 17.96 -2.16 2.09
C ARG A 250 19.37 -1.61 1.92
N PHE A 251 19.88 -0.85 2.89
CA PHE A 251 21.23 -0.29 2.80
C PHE A 251 22.30 -1.38 2.86
N CYS A 252 22.11 -2.44 3.65
CA CYS A 252 22.99 -3.59 3.65
C CYS A 252 22.98 -4.32 2.30
N ASN A 253 21.81 -4.51 1.68
CA ASN A 253 21.71 -5.10 0.34
C ASN A 253 22.42 -4.25 -0.73
N LEU A 254 22.30 -2.91 -0.65
CA LEU A 254 23.00 -1.99 -1.58
C LEU A 254 24.51 -1.95 -1.37
N LEU A 255 25.01 -2.40 -0.21
CA LEU A 255 26.43 -2.50 0.11
C LEU A 255 27.00 -3.91 -0.11
N ASP A 256 26.21 -4.83 -0.66
CA ASP A 256 26.55 -6.25 -0.85
C ASP A 256 27.02 -6.93 0.45
N LEU A 257 26.35 -6.62 1.57
CA LEU A 257 26.65 -7.20 2.88
C LEU A 257 25.87 -8.50 3.10
N PRO A 258 26.44 -9.50 3.79
CA PRO A 258 25.73 -10.75 4.06
C PRO A 258 24.58 -10.54 5.05
N PHE A 259 23.64 -11.50 5.04
CA PHE A 259 22.47 -11.47 5.93
C PHE A 259 22.84 -11.36 7.42
N GLN A 260 23.96 -11.96 7.84
CA GLN A 260 24.44 -11.87 9.22
C GLN A 260 24.71 -10.41 9.65
N VAL A 261 25.42 -9.63 8.82
CA VAL A 261 25.67 -8.20 9.08
C VAL A 261 24.36 -7.42 9.10
N THR A 262 23.44 -7.77 8.21
CA THR A 262 22.14 -7.12 8.10
C THR A 262 21.29 -7.32 9.36
N SER A 263 21.23 -8.56 9.85
CA SER A 263 20.52 -8.91 11.08
C SER A 263 21.11 -8.18 12.29
N VAL A 264 22.43 -8.22 12.45
CA VAL A 264 23.14 -7.50 13.54
C VAL A 264 22.91 -5.99 13.44
N SER A 265 22.99 -5.41 12.24
CA SER A 265 22.75 -3.97 12.03
C SER A 265 21.35 -3.54 12.42
N SER A 266 20.34 -4.37 12.09
CA SER A 266 18.94 -4.10 12.41
C SER A 266 18.69 -4.17 13.92
N SER A 267 19.14 -5.24 14.56
CA SER A 267 19.02 -5.41 16.02
C SER A 267 19.80 -4.35 16.79
N LEU A 268 21.00 -3.97 16.33
CA LEU A 268 21.78 -2.87 16.91
C LEU A 268 21.02 -1.53 16.79
N SER A 269 20.41 -1.26 15.62
CA SER A 269 19.65 -0.04 15.39
C SER A 269 18.42 0.07 16.31
N ASP A 270 17.72 -1.04 16.55
CA ASP A 270 16.60 -1.10 17.49
C ASP A 270 17.06 -0.91 18.95
N ARG A 271 18.17 -1.53 19.35
CA ARG A 271 18.75 -1.35 20.71
C ARG A 271 19.18 0.10 20.94
N VAL A 272 19.89 0.72 20.00
CA VAL A 272 20.32 2.12 20.09
C VAL A 272 19.12 3.06 20.20
N THR A 273 18.05 2.79 19.46
CA THR A 273 16.82 3.58 19.52
C THR A 273 16.10 3.42 20.86
N THR A 274 16.09 2.21 21.42
CA THR A 274 15.44 1.90 22.70
C THR A 274 16.21 2.48 23.90
N MET A 275 17.54 2.44 23.85
CA MET A 275 18.42 2.95 24.92
C MET A 275 18.60 4.48 24.87
N GLY A 276 18.36 5.10 23.71
CA GLY A 276 18.45 6.56 23.55
C GLY A 276 19.87 7.11 23.32
N ASP A 277 20.85 6.27 22.99
CA ASP A 277 22.28 6.66 22.90
C ASP A 277 22.60 7.64 21.78
N LEU A 278 21.79 7.65 20.72
CA LEU A 278 21.89 8.59 19.60
C LEU A 278 20.70 9.54 19.53
N ALA A 279 20.12 9.89 20.68
CA ALA A 279 19.02 10.85 20.77
C ALA A 279 19.37 12.18 20.07
N GLY A 280 18.43 12.69 19.26
CA GLY A 280 18.61 13.93 18.50
C GLY A 280 19.33 13.79 17.16
N ARG A 281 19.88 12.61 16.83
CA ARG A 281 20.40 12.35 15.48
C ARG A 281 19.29 11.86 14.53
N SER A 282 19.47 12.11 13.24
CA SER A 282 18.53 11.62 12.23
C SER A 282 18.57 10.08 12.13
N PRO A 283 17.44 9.42 11.87
CA PRO A 283 17.39 7.95 11.70
C PRO A 283 18.41 7.42 10.68
N LEU A 284 18.65 8.16 9.58
CA LEU A 284 19.65 7.78 8.58
C LEU A 284 21.08 7.74 9.13
N SER A 285 21.41 8.69 10.01
CA SER A 285 22.73 8.74 10.65
C SER A 285 22.92 7.58 11.62
N ILE A 286 21.86 7.21 12.34
CA ILE A 286 21.85 6.07 13.27
C ILE A 286 22.11 4.79 12.49
N VAL A 287 21.35 4.55 11.42
CA VAL A 287 21.49 3.35 10.58
C VAL A 287 22.87 3.27 9.95
N ALA A 288 23.37 4.37 9.36
CA ALA A 288 24.68 4.38 8.74
C ALA A 288 25.81 4.05 9.74
N ALA A 289 25.71 4.56 10.97
CA ALA A 289 26.67 4.26 12.04
C ALA A 289 26.55 2.82 12.54
N CYS A 290 25.33 2.28 12.66
CA CYS A 290 25.09 0.88 13.04
C CYS A 290 25.62 -0.08 11.98
N ILE A 291 25.41 0.19 10.69
CA ILE A 291 25.96 -0.60 9.58
C ILE A 291 27.48 -0.53 9.58
N TYR A 292 28.06 0.66 9.79
CA TYR A 292 29.51 0.81 9.90
C TYR A 292 30.06 -0.09 11.02
N MET A 293 29.52 0.02 12.24
CA MET A 293 29.94 -0.80 13.38
C MET A 293 29.75 -2.30 13.14
N ALA A 294 28.58 -2.72 12.65
CA ALA A 294 28.28 -4.13 12.40
C ALA A 294 29.13 -4.72 11.26
N SER A 295 29.43 -3.94 10.23
CA SER A 295 30.27 -4.38 9.11
C SER A 295 31.67 -4.76 9.57
N TYR A 296 32.28 -3.96 10.46
CA TYR A 296 33.59 -4.26 11.05
C TYR A 296 33.53 -5.39 12.07
N LEU A 297 32.49 -5.44 12.90
CA LEU A 297 32.31 -6.50 13.90
C LEU A 297 32.31 -7.90 13.26
N MET A 298 31.65 -8.03 12.10
CA MET A 298 31.49 -9.31 11.38
C MET A 298 32.58 -9.56 10.31
N GLY A 299 33.64 -8.74 10.27
CA GLY A 299 34.76 -8.93 9.31
C GLY A 299 34.51 -8.49 7.87
N HIS A 300 33.37 -7.84 7.58
CA HIS A 300 33.02 -7.26 6.28
C HIS A 300 33.12 -5.73 6.29
N GLY A 301 34.19 -5.18 6.87
CA GLY A 301 34.33 -3.75 7.14
C GLY A 301 34.12 -2.88 5.90
N LYS A 302 33.08 -2.04 5.90
CA LYS A 302 32.79 -1.07 4.84
C LYS A 302 33.27 0.30 5.26
N THR A 303 33.87 1.04 4.33
CA THR A 303 34.37 2.38 4.65
C THR A 303 33.20 3.35 4.83
N ALA A 304 33.36 4.36 5.67
CA ALA A 304 32.32 5.37 5.87
C ALA A 304 31.99 6.16 4.58
N LYS A 305 32.93 6.21 3.62
CA LYS A 305 32.69 6.78 2.29
C LYS A 305 31.73 5.94 1.45
N GLU A 306 31.87 4.62 1.45
CA GLU A 306 30.95 3.69 0.77
C GLU A 306 29.55 3.77 1.37
N ILE A 307 29.45 3.75 2.71
CA ILE A 307 28.17 3.86 3.41
C ILE A 307 27.52 5.23 3.18
N SER A 308 28.32 6.31 3.16
CA SER A 308 27.86 7.68 2.87
C SER A 308 27.17 7.79 1.50
N GLN A 309 27.70 7.12 0.47
CA GLN A 309 27.13 7.11 -0.88
C GLN A 309 25.74 6.47 -0.91
N VAL A 310 25.56 5.38 -0.16
CA VAL A 310 24.29 4.61 -0.12
C VAL A 310 23.26 5.23 0.81
N ALA A 311 23.66 5.63 2.02
CA ALA A 311 22.75 6.21 3.02
C ALA A 311 22.44 7.69 2.77
N HIS A 312 23.19 8.35 1.87
CA HIS A 312 23.13 9.78 1.59
C HIS A 312 23.33 10.65 2.86
N VAL A 313 24.28 10.25 3.70
CA VAL A 313 24.68 10.95 4.94
C VAL A 313 26.16 11.26 4.87
N SER A 314 26.59 12.44 5.33
CA SER A 314 28.01 12.81 5.25
C SER A 314 28.91 11.88 6.08
N ASP A 315 30.13 11.60 5.58
CA ASP A 315 31.13 10.76 6.26
C ASP A 315 31.38 11.24 7.70
N GLY A 316 31.56 12.56 7.89
CA GLY A 316 31.75 13.15 9.22
C GLY A 316 30.58 12.89 10.19
N THR A 317 29.34 12.85 9.68
CA THR A 317 28.17 12.51 10.51
C THR A 317 28.20 11.05 10.94
N ILE A 318 28.61 10.14 10.05
CA ILE A 318 28.75 8.70 10.33
C ILE A 318 29.82 8.49 11.41
N ARG A 319 31.02 9.05 11.22
CA ARG A 319 32.11 8.97 12.21
C ARG A 319 31.74 9.58 13.55
N GLY A 320 31.08 10.73 13.52
CA GLY A 320 30.61 11.40 14.73
C GLY A 320 29.58 10.57 15.49
N ALA A 321 28.71 9.82 14.81
CA ALA A 321 27.74 8.94 15.45
C ALA A 321 28.41 7.64 15.95
N TYR A 322 29.32 7.09 15.14
CA TYR A 322 30.12 5.93 15.51
C TYR A 322 30.95 6.17 16.77
N LYS A 323 31.53 7.35 16.96
CA LYS A 323 32.28 7.68 18.19
C LYS A 323 31.44 7.52 19.47
N GLN A 324 30.15 7.86 19.41
CA GLN A 324 29.22 7.68 20.53
C GLN A 324 28.88 6.21 20.73
N LEU A 325 28.59 5.48 19.64
CA LEU A 325 28.33 4.03 19.70
C LEU A 325 29.55 3.24 20.21
N TYR A 326 30.76 3.65 19.83
CA TYR A 326 32.00 3.00 20.23
C TYR A 326 32.29 3.15 21.73
N ALA A 327 31.89 4.28 22.34
CA ALA A 327 32.02 4.48 23.79
C ALA A 327 31.15 3.49 24.58
N GLU A 328 29.94 3.19 24.09
CA GLU A 328 28.97 2.29 24.72
C GLU A 328 28.99 0.87 24.12
N LYS A 329 30.07 0.49 23.40
CA LYS A 329 30.13 -0.75 22.62
C LYS A 329 29.91 -2.01 23.46
N GLU A 330 30.39 -2.02 24.69
CA GLU A 330 30.28 -3.19 25.60
C GLU A 330 28.83 -3.41 26.06
N ARG A 331 28.03 -2.35 26.13
CA ARG A 331 26.61 -2.41 26.51
C ARG A 331 25.70 -2.69 25.32
N LEU A 332 26.07 -2.19 24.14
CA LEU A 332 25.26 -2.26 22.92
C LEU A 332 25.42 -3.59 22.17
N ILE A 333 26.62 -4.17 22.17
CA ILE A 333 26.88 -5.43 21.47
C ILE A 333 26.28 -6.59 22.27
N ASP A 334 25.42 -7.36 21.62
CA ASP A 334 24.89 -8.58 22.22
C ASP A 334 25.97 -9.67 22.29
N PRO A 335 26.18 -10.33 23.44
CA PRO A 335 27.06 -11.49 23.56
C PRO A 335 26.79 -12.59 22.52
N GLU A 336 25.54 -12.74 22.05
CA GLU A 336 25.18 -13.71 21.02
C GLU A 336 25.83 -13.43 19.66
N TRP A 337 26.12 -12.17 19.33
CA TRP A 337 26.74 -11.81 18.04
C TRP A 337 28.21 -12.18 17.95
N ILE A 338 28.86 -12.34 19.10
CA ILE A 338 30.29 -12.70 19.24
C ILE A 338 30.43 -14.23 19.40
N LYS A 339 29.39 -14.89 19.90
CA LYS A 339 29.38 -16.33 20.19
C LYS A 339 29.67 -17.14 18.91
N ASP A 340 30.43 -18.23 19.06
CA ASP A 340 30.89 -19.13 17.99
C ASP A 340 31.92 -18.53 17.01
N GLY A 341 32.58 -17.42 17.35
CA GLY A 341 33.59 -16.79 16.47
C GLY A 341 33.00 -16.07 15.27
N LYS A 342 31.71 -15.69 15.35
CA LYS A 342 30.98 -14.98 14.29
C LYS A 342 31.35 -13.50 14.18
N GLY A 343 31.89 -12.91 15.24
CA GLY A 343 32.32 -11.51 15.23
C GLY A 343 33.40 -11.22 16.27
N ASP A 344 34.25 -10.23 15.98
CA ASP A 344 35.43 -9.88 16.77
C ASP A 344 35.43 -8.40 17.17
N LEU A 345 35.45 -8.11 18.48
CA LEU A 345 35.53 -6.73 18.98
C LEU A 345 36.84 -6.03 18.59
N LYS A 346 37.89 -6.79 18.28
CA LYS A 346 39.21 -6.26 17.88
C LYS A 346 39.18 -5.65 16.48
N ASN A 347 38.22 -6.04 15.64
CA ASN A 347 38.09 -5.54 14.28
C ASN A 347 37.43 -4.16 14.21
N LEU A 348 36.88 -3.67 15.33
CA LEU A 348 36.28 -2.36 15.40
C LEU A 348 37.36 -1.27 15.25
N PRO A 349 37.25 -0.39 14.23
CA PRO A 349 38.21 0.69 14.06
C PRO A 349 38.10 1.66 15.24
N ALA A 350 39.24 2.09 15.78
CA ALA A 350 39.27 3.17 16.76
C ALA A 350 38.76 4.47 16.12
N SER A 351 37.96 5.24 16.87
CA SER A 351 37.25 6.44 16.38
C SER A 351 38.18 7.55 15.92
#